data_AF-A0A5B7A5A9-F1
#
_entry.id   AF-A0A5B7A5A9-F1
#
_cell.length_a   1.000
_cell.length_b   1.000
_cell.length_c   1.000
_cell.angle_alpha   90.00
_cell.angle_beta   90.00
_cell.angle_gamma   90.00
#
_symmetry.space_group_name_H-M   'P 1'
#
loop_
_entity.id
_entity.type
_entity.pdbx_description
1 polymer ?
#
loop_
_entity_poly.entity_id
_entity_poly.type
_entity_poly.pdbx_seq_one_letter_code
_entity_poly.pdbx_strand_id
1 'polypeptide(L)'
;MLDLESLPNILQRKYTLLRDLDKSLQEIQWQNEKRCEQEIEDIKRGIKSGNVTPDASLIRFSDEALDEQKHAIRIADEKVALAVQAYDLVDAHIQQLDQYLRKFDEELRRERESAATTGSPAQNIDSNVKSGRGGDSSKGGRKKTRLAAAATANPTSMDLD
;
A
#
# COMPACT_ATOMS: atom_id res chain seq x y z
N MET A 1 -6.43 20.74 11.69
CA MET A 1 -5.34 19.97 12.32
C MET A 1 -5.80 18.52 12.31
N LEU A 2 -5.22 17.67 11.46
CA LEU A 2 -5.59 16.25 11.39
C LEU A 2 -5.18 15.60 12.72
N ASP A 3 -6.12 14.90 13.35
CA ASP A 3 -5.96 14.26 14.64
C ASP A 3 -5.25 12.91 14.47
N LEU A 4 -3.97 12.84 14.87
CA LEU A 4 -3.15 11.62 14.78
C LEU A 4 -3.77 10.45 15.54
N GLU A 5 -4.53 10.72 16.61
CA GLU A 5 -5.11 9.68 17.47
C GLU A 5 -6.28 8.96 16.76
N SER A 6 -6.90 9.65 15.79
CA SER A 6 -8.01 9.12 15.00
C SER A 6 -7.55 8.28 13.79
N LEU A 7 -6.29 8.42 13.34
CA LEU A 7 -5.77 7.76 12.14
C LEU A 7 -5.97 6.24 12.15
N PRO A 8 -5.64 5.49 13.22
CA PRO A 8 -5.83 4.04 13.24
C PRO A 8 -7.31 3.65 13.04
N ASN A 9 -8.23 4.39 13.66
CA ASN A 9 -9.67 4.15 13.54
C ASN A 9 -10.20 4.45 12.13
N ILE A 10 -9.77 5.56 11.53
CA ILE A 10 -10.16 5.94 10.16
C ILE A 10 -9.64 4.91 9.16
N LEU A 11 -8.37 4.52 9.31
CA LEU A 11 -7.72 3.56 8.43
C LEU A 11 -8.35 2.17 8.56
N GLN A 12 -8.67 1.73 9.78
CA GLN A 12 -9.42 0.49 10.01
C GLN A 12 -10.77 0.51 9.28
N ARG A 13 -11.55 1.59 9.38
CA ARG A 13 -12.84 1.72 8.67
C ARG A 13 -12.65 1.65 7.15
N LYS A 14 -11.64 2.36 6.60
CA LYS A 14 -11.32 2.31 5.17
C LYS A 14 -10.95 0.91 4.71
N TYR A 15 -10.12 0.17 5.46
CA TYR A 15 -9.75 -1.19 5.10
C TYR A 15 -10.89 -2.20 5.26
N THR A 16 -11.79 -2.01 6.22
CA THR A 16 -13.02 -2.81 6.31
C THR A 16 -13.86 -2.61 5.06
N LEU A 17 -14.14 -1.36 4.68
CA LEU A 17 -14.89 -1.06 3.47
C LEU A 17 -14.20 -1.59 2.20
N LEU A 18 -12.87 -1.48 2.10
CA LEU A 18 -12.11 -2.01 0.97
C LEU A 18 -12.28 -3.53 0.84
N ARG A 19 -12.23 -4.26 1.96
CA ARG A 19 -12.49 -5.71 1.99
C ARG A 19 -13.93 -6.08 1.62
N ASP A 20 -14.89 -5.25 1.98
CA ASP A 20 -16.30 -5.49 1.63
C ASP A 20 -16.52 -5.25 0.13
N LEU A 21 -15.92 -4.19 -0.44
CA LEU A 21 -15.90 -3.94 -1.87
C LEU A 21 -15.12 -5.04 -2.63
N ASP A 22 -14.01 -5.54 -2.09
CA ASP A 22 -13.27 -6.68 -2.65
C ASP A 22 -14.18 -7.91 -2.80
N LYS A 23 -14.88 -8.28 -1.72
CA LYS A 23 -15.81 -9.42 -1.73
C LYS A 23 -16.97 -9.20 -2.70
N SER A 24 -17.58 -8.01 -2.69
CA SER A 24 -18.69 -7.69 -3.60
C SER A 24 -18.24 -7.76 -5.06
N LEU A 25 -17.04 -7.27 -5.36
CA LEU A 25 -16.48 -7.34 -6.71
C LEU A 25 -16.26 -8.79 -7.15
N GLN A 26 -15.65 -9.61 -6.29
CA GLN A 26 -15.42 -11.02 -6.57
C GLN A 26 -16.72 -11.78 -6.85
N GLU A 27 -17.76 -11.53 -6.06
CA GLU A 27 -19.07 -12.15 -6.26
C GLU A 27 -19.69 -11.75 -7.60
N ILE A 28 -19.70 -10.46 -7.94
CA ILE A 28 -20.28 -9.98 -9.20
C ILE A 28 -19.48 -10.50 -10.40
N GLN A 29 -18.16 -10.53 -10.31
CA GLN A 29 -17.32 -11.10 -11.36
C GLN A 29 -17.62 -12.58 -11.58
N TRP A 30 -17.73 -13.36 -10.50
CA TRP A 30 -18.07 -14.77 -10.58
C TRP A 30 -19.46 -15.00 -11.18
N GLN A 31 -20.46 -14.22 -10.77
CA GLN A 31 -21.82 -14.29 -11.34
C GLN A 31 -21.83 -13.95 -12.83
N ASN A 32 -21.10 -12.91 -13.23
CA ASN A 32 -21.02 -12.46 -14.61
C ASN A 32 -20.30 -13.49 -15.50
N GLU A 33 -19.20 -14.07 -15.02
CA GLU A 33 -18.47 -15.14 -15.71
C GLU A 33 -19.37 -16.35 -15.96
N LYS A 34 -20.08 -16.81 -14.92
CA LYS A 34 -21.04 -17.92 -15.03
C LYS A 34 -22.17 -17.63 -16.01
N ARG A 35 -22.67 -16.38 -16.05
CA ARG A 35 -23.68 -15.96 -17.04
C ARG A 35 -23.12 -15.98 -18.45
N CYS A 36 -21.92 -15.45 -18.66
CA CYS A 36 -21.27 -15.45 -19.96
C CYS A 36 -21.02 -16.87 -20.46
N GLU A 37 -20.58 -17.79 -19.59
CA GLU A 37 -20.43 -19.21 -19.92
C GLU A 37 -21.75 -19.82 -20.39
N GLN A 38 -22.83 -19.59 -19.64
CA GLN A 38 -24.16 -20.08 -19.98
C GLN A 38 -24.64 -19.54 -21.33
N GLU A 39 -24.49 -18.23 -21.58
CA GLU A 39 -24.86 -17.61 -22.86
C GLU A 39 -24.06 -18.18 -24.02
N ILE A 40 -22.75 -18.40 -23.84
CA ILE A 40 -21.89 -19.04 -24.84
C ILE A 40 -22.38 -20.45 -25.14
N GLU A 41 -22.75 -21.22 -24.13
CA GLU A 41 -23.30 -22.57 -24.34
C GLU A 41 -24.64 -22.56 -25.07
N ASP A 42 -25.54 -21.63 -24.72
CA ASP A 42 -26.84 -21.48 -25.36
C ASP A 42 -26.69 -21.08 -26.83
N ILE A 43 -25.78 -20.16 -27.15
CA ILE A 43 -25.44 -19.80 -28.53
C ILE A 43 -24.89 -21.02 -29.27
N LYS A 44 -23.95 -21.76 -28.68
CA LYS A 44 -23.39 -22.99 -29.28
C LYS A 44 -24.48 -24.03 -29.56
N ARG A 45 -25.43 -24.23 -28.63
CA ARG A 45 -26.58 -25.12 -28.82
C ARG A 45 -27.50 -24.62 -29.93
N GLY A 46 -27.80 -23.32 -29.95
CA GLY A 46 -28.64 -22.68 -30.97
C GLY A 46 -28.07 -22.83 -32.39
N ILE A 47 -26.75 -22.68 -32.55
CA ILE A 47 -26.06 -22.86 -33.83
C ILE A 47 -26.14 -24.33 -34.27
N LYS A 48 -25.86 -25.29 -33.38
CA LYS A 48 -25.93 -26.73 -33.69
C LYS A 48 -27.33 -27.17 -34.12
N SER A 49 -28.37 -26.60 -33.52
CA SER A 49 -29.77 -26.90 -33.84
C SER A 49 -30.30 -26.11 -35.05
N GLY A 50 -29.51 -25.22 -35.64
CA GLY A 50 -29.93 -24.38 -36.77
C GLY A 50 -30.87 -23.21 -36.40
N ASN A 51 -31.09 -22.96 -35.10
CA ASN A 51 -31.95 -21.88 -34.61
C ASN A 51 -31.24 -20.52 -34.59
N VAL A 52 -29.91 -20.52 -34.59
CA VAL A 52 -29.07 -19.31 -34.58
C VAL A 52 -28.14 -19.36 -35.78
N THR A 53 -28.15 -18.28 -36.57
CA THR A 53 -27.19 -18.12 -37.67
C THR A 53 -25.80 -17.86 -37.08
N PRO A 54 -24.76 -18.59 -37.52
CA PRO A 54 -23.38 -18.36 -37.07
C PRO A 54 -22.79 -17.11 -37.74
N ASP A 55 -23.41 -15.96 -37.50
CA ASP A 55 -22.92 -14.65 -37.89
C ASP A 55 -22.34 -13.96 -36.65
N ALA A 56 -21.02 -13.79 -36.63
CA ALA A 56 -20.31 -13.17 -35.52
C ALA A 56 -20.77 -11.73 -35.22
N SER A 57 -21.36 -11.03 -36.20
CA SER A 57 -21.88 -9.67 -36.00
C SER A 57 -23.20 -9.63 -35.22
N LEU A 58 -23.95 -10.75 -35.19
CA LEU A 58 -25.22 -10.88 -34.49
C LEU A 58 -25.07 -11.54 -33.11
N ILE A 59 -23.97 -12.26 -32.89
CA ILE A 59 -23.67 -12.91 -31.62
C ILE A 59 -23.10 -11.88 -30.65
N ARG A 60 -23.87 -11.55 -29.62
CA ARG A 60 -23.48 -10.64 -28.55
C ARG A 60 -24.07 -11.10 -27.23
N PHE A 61 -23.39 -10.76 -26.14
CA PHE A 61 -23.91 -10.98 -24.79
C PHE A 61 -25.18 -10.16 -24.55
N SER A 62 -26.00 -10.66 -23.63
CA SER A 62 -27.21 -9.98 -23.16
C SER A 62 -26.89 -8.61 -22.56
N ASP A 63 -27.88 -7.72 -22.58
CA ASP A 63 -27.74 -6.42 -21.92
C ASP A 63 -27.56 -6.59 -20.40
N GLU A 64 -28.13 -7.65 -19.80
CA GLU A 64 -27.91 -8.02 -18.40
C GLU A 64 -26.45 -8.37 -18.10
N ALA A 65 -25.79 -9.18 -18.95
CA ALA A 65 -24.37 -9.50 -18.78
C ALA A 65 -23.49 -8.25 -18.92
N LEU A 66 -23.84 -7.34 -19.85
CA LEU A 66 -23.14 -6.08 -20.00
C LEU A 66 -23.35 -5.15 -18.80
N ASP A 67 -24.55 -5.12 -18.20
CA ASP A 67 -24.86 -4.28 -17.06
C ASP A 67 -24.22 -4.77 -15.76
N GLU A 68 -24.14 -6.09 -15.56
CA GLU A 68 -23.34 -6.71 -14.49
C GLU A 68 -21.85 -6.37 -14.63
N GLN A 69 -21.30 -6.44 -15.85
CA GLN A 69 -19.91 -6.05 -16.11
C GLN A 69 -19.67 -4.56 -15.81
N LYS A 70 -20.58 -3.66 -16.23
CA LYS A 70 -20.50 -2.24 -15.86
C LYS A 70 -20.59 -2.04 -14.36
N HIS A 71 -21.37 -2.85 -13.65
CA HIS A 71 -21.44 -2.81 -12.20
C HIS A 71 -20.13 -3.20 -11.53
N ALA A 72 -19.48 -4.25 -12.00
CA ALA A 72 -18.14 -4.66 -11.55
C ALA A 72 -17.12 -3.52 -11.75
N ILE A 73 -17.14 -2.85 -12.90
CA ILE A 73 -16.26 -1.69 -13.17
C ILE A 73 -16.48 -0.57 -12.15
N ARG A 74 -17.74 -0.20 -11.86
CA ARG A 74 -18.04 0.85 -10.87
C ARG A 74 -17.48 0.50 -9.48
N ILE A 75 -17.58 -0.75 -9.04
CA ILE A 75 -17.03 -1.19 -7.75
C ILE A 75 -15.50 -1.15 -7.80
N ALA A 76 -14.88 -1.57 -8.91
CA ALA A 76 -13.44 -1.49 -9.07
C ALA A 76 -12.93 -0.03 -8.98
N ASP A 77 -13.60 0.92 -9.62
CA ASP A 77 -13.28 2.34 -9.54
C ASP A 77 -13.41 2.87 -8.11
N GLU A 78 -14.47 2.49 -7.39
CA GLU A 78 -14.67 2.87 -5.98
C GLU A 78 -13.55 2.33 -5.08
N LYS A 79 -13.11 1.09 -5.30
CA LYS A 79 -11.97 0.50 -4.58
C LYS A 79 -10.68 1.26 -4.81
N VAL A 80 -10.40 1.63 -6.06
CA VAL A 80 -9.22 2.43 -6.39
C VAL A 80 -9.29 3.79 -5.70
N ALA A 81 -10.44 4.47 -5.78
CA ALA A 81 -10.64 5.74 -5.10
C ALA A 81 -10.46 5.64 -3.57
N LEU A 82 -10.97 4.57 -2.95
CA LEU A 82 -10.82 4.34 -1.51
C LEU A 82 -9.36 4.07 -1.11
N ALA A 83 -8.63 3.31 -1.93
CA ALA A 83 -7.21 3.04 -1.73
C ALA A 83 -6.37 4.32 -1.84
N VAL A 84 -6.65 5.17 -2.84
CA VAL A 84 -6.02 6.50 -2.97
C VAL A 84 -6.28 7.35 -1.74
N GLN A 85 -7.53 7.43 -1.26
CA GLN A 85 -7.84 8.19 -0.04
C GLN A 85 -7.12 7.65 1.21
N ALA A 86 -6.93 6.33 1.31
CA ALA A 86 -6.19 5.74 2.42
C ALA A 86 -4.70 6.10 2.33
N TYR A 87 -4.13 6.08 1.12
CA TYR A 87 -2.75 6.50 0.86
C TYR A 87 -2.53 7.96 1.20
N ASP A 88 -3.34 8.87 0.66
CA ASP A 88 -3.24 10.32 0.90
C ASP A 88 -3.37 10.66 2.39
N LEU A 89 -4.25 9.96 3.11
CA LEU A 89 -4.42 10.13 4.55
C LEU A 89 -3.14 9.79 5.31
N VAL A 90 -2.52 8.65 4.98
CA VAL A 90 -1.27 8.22 5.62
C VAL A 90 -0.13 9.17 5.26
N ASP A 91 -0.02 9.58 4.00
CA ASP A 91 1.01 10.52 3.53
C ASP A 91 0.91 11.87 4.27
N ALA A 92 -0.30 12.41 4.42
CA ALA A 92 -0.52 13.63 5.19
C ALA A 92 -0.04 13.52 6.64
N HIS A 93 -0.23 12.37 7.29
CA HIS A 93 0.23 12.13 8.66
C HIS A 93 1.75 11.98 8.74
N ILE A 94 2.38 11.35 7.74
CA ILE A 94 3.84 11.28 7.63
C ILE A 94 4.42 12.70 7.53
N GLN A 95 3.87 13.52 6.63
CA GLN A 95 4.31 14.91 6.46
C GLN A 95 4.13 15.74 7.74
N GLN A 96 3.07 15.51 8.52
CA GLN A 96 2.87 16.18 9.81
C GLN A 96 3.94 15.77 10.84
N LEU A 97 4.26 14.47 10.92
CA LEU A 97 5.32 13.99 11.81
C LEU A 97 6.68 14.57 11.42
N ASP A 98 7.00 14.62 10.12
CA ASP A 98 8.22 15.24 9.62
C ASP A 98 8.31 16.72 10.00
N GLN A 99 7.19 17.45 9.95
CA GLN A 99 7.13 18.85 10.38
C GLN A 99 7.33 19.00 11.89
N TYR A 100 6.77 18.10 12.70
CA TYR A 100 6.98 18.12 14.15
C TYR A 100 8.44 17.85 14.52
N LEU A 101 9.09 16.89 13.85
CA LEU A 101 10.51 16.60 14.05
C LEU A 101 11.39 17.81 13.72
N ARG A 102 11.14 18.48 12.58
CA ARG A 102 11.89 19.70 12.21
C ARG A 102 11.73 20.81 13.23
N LYS A 103 10.50 21.06 13.69
CA LYS A 103 10.23 22.09 14.72
C LYS A 103 10.91 21.74 16.04
N PHE A 104 10.89 20.47 16.42
CA PHE A 104 11.55 19.99 17.63
C PHE A 104 13.07 20.20 17.57
N ASP A 105 13.70 19.87 16.44
CA ASP A 105 15.14 20.09 16.23
C ASP A 105 15.50 21.59 16.27
N GLU A 106 14.68 22.45 15.66
CA GLU A 106 14.84 23.91 15.70
C GLU A 106 14.70 24.49 17.11
N GLU A 107 13.75 23.99 17.89
CA GLU A 107 13.52 24.38 19.28
C GLU A 107 14.70 23.96 20.16
N LEU A 108 15.21 22.73 20.01
CA LEU A 108 16.39 22.24 20.70
C LEU A 108 17.64 23.08 20.38
N ARG A 109 17.81 23.48 19.11
CA ARG A 109 18.91 24.37 18.70
C ARG A 109 18.77 25.74 19.35
N ARG A 110 17.56 26.31 19.36
CA ARG A 110 17.27 27.61 19.97
C ARG A 110 17.48 27.59 21.48
N GLU A 111 17.09 26.51 22.16
CA GLU A 111 17.30 26.34 23.60
C GLU A 111 18.79 26.33 23.93
N ARG A 112 19.61 25.57 23.19
CA ARG A 112 21.08 25.56 23.34
C ARG A 112 21.69 26.94 23.14
N GLU A 113 21.25 27.68 22.12
CA GLU A 113 21.72 29.05 21.87
C GLU A 113 21.32 30.00 23.01
N SER A 114 20.08 29.92 23.49
CA SER A 114 19.59 30.74 24.60
C SER A 114 20.30 30.46 25.93
N ALA A 115 20.64 29.20 26.21
CA ALA A 115 21.43 28.80 27.37
C ALA A 115 22.89 29.30 27.27
N ALA A 116 23.46 29.33 26.06
CA ALA A 116 24.79 29.91 25.82
C ALA A 116 24.80 31.44 25.97
N THR A 117 23.68 32.12 25.70
CA THR A 117 23.60 33.60 25.80
C THR A 117 23.29 34.10 27.21
N THR A 118 22.64 33.29 28.05
CA THR A 118 22.27 33.66 29.43
C THR A 118 23.34 33.34 30.48
N GLY A 119 24.49 32.79 30.08
CA GLY A 119 25.70 32.77 30.93
C GLY A 119 25.57 31.95 32.22
N SER A 120 24.89 30.81 32.21
CA SER A 120 25.03 29.84 33.31
C SER A 120 26.33 29.04 33.10
N PRO A 121 27.34 29.17 33.98
CA PRO A 121 28.56 28.38 33.84
C PRO A 121 28.23 26.93 34.17
N ALA A 122 28.52 26.05 33.22
CA ALA A 122 28.49 24.61 33.39
C ALA A 122 29.23 24.23 34.69
N GLN A 123 28.53 23.56 35.60
CA GLN A 123 29.17 22.85 36.68
C GLN A 123 29.96 21.68 36.07
N ASN A 124 31.25 21.92 35.87
CA ASN A 124 32.26 20.87 35.71
C ASN A 124 32.24 20.00 36.98
N ILE A 125 31.66 18.80 36.88
CA ILE A 125 31.87 17.74 37.87
C ILE A 125 33.01 16.88 37.34
N ASP A 126 34.22 17.26 37.76
CA ASP A 126 35.43 16.45 37.64
C ASP A 126 35.36 15.33 38.70
N SER A 127 35.20 14.09 38.27
CA SER A 127 35.24 12.91 39.16
C SER A 127 36.43 12.02 38.81
N ASN A 128 37.61 12.52 39.15
CA ASN A 128 38.80 11.74 39.42
C ASN A 128 38.57 10.83 40.66
N VAL A 129 38.17 9.58 40.46
CA VAL A 129 38.38 8.50 41.44
C VAL A 129 38.92 7.25 40.75
N LYS A 130 40.15 6.93 41.11
CA LYS A 130 40.88 5.71 40.84
C LYS A 130 40.39 4.55 41.71
N SER A 131 39.81 3.51 41.09
CA SER A 131 39.81 2.08 41.48
C SER A 131 39.02 1.35 40.37
N GLY A 132 39.23 0.11 39.96
CA GLY A 132 40.00 -1.04 40.39
C GLY A 132 39.74 -2.15 39.34
N ARG A 133 40.59 -3.17 39.36
CA ARG A 133 40.64 -4.34 38.47
C ARG A 133 39.31 -5.10 38.27
N GLY A 134 39.14 -5.63 37.05
CA GLY A 134 38.69 -7.01 36.83
C GLY A 134 37.40 -7.21 36.01
N GLY A 135 37.45 -8.11 35.02
CA GLY A 135 36.26 -8.82 34.53
C GLY A 135 35.99 -8.77 33.02
N ASP A 136 36.65 -9.65 32.28
CA ASP A 136 36.17 -10.40 31.10
C ASP A 136 35.10 -9.78 30.17
N SER A 137 35.48 -9.45 28.93
CA SER A 137 34.55 -9.22 27.83
C SER A 137 34.82 -10.15 26.65
N SER A 138 34.18 -11.32 26.71
CA SER A 138 33.22 -11.81 25.72
C SER A 138 33.41 -11.34 24.26
N LYS A 139 34.20 -12.16 23.55
CA LYS A 139 33.94 -12.76 22.22
C LYS A 139 32.63 -12.33 21.52
N GLY A 140 32.72 -11.69 20.36
CA GLY A 140 31.55 -11.56 19.47
C GLY A 140 31.64 -10.62 18.27
N GLY A 141 32.79 -10.48 17.62
CA GLY A 141 32.91 -9.68 16.40
C GLY A 141 32.27 -10.34 15.18
N ARG A 142 31.17 -9.77 14.67
CA ARG A 142 30.74 -9.94 13.27
C ARG A 142 30.85 -8.60 12.55
N LYS A 143 31.87 -8.51 11.69
CA LYS A 143 32.13 -7.39 10.76
C LYS A 143 31.49 -7.69 9.39
N LYS A 144 30.86 -6.65 8.83
CA LYS A 144 30.86 -6.16 7.42
C LYS A 144 30.30 -7.14 6.36
N THR A 145 29.47 -6.71 5.40
CA THR A 145 29.78 -5.83 4.25
C THR A 145 28.46 -5.43 3.56
N ARG A 146 28.18 -4.13 3.34
CA ARG A 146 28.40 -3.31 2.11
C ARG A 146 27.64 -3.73 0.83
N LEU A 147 26.66 -2.89 0.47
CA LEU A 147 26.36 -2.23 -0.83
C LEU A 147 26.55 -3.02 -2.14
N ALA A 148 25.52 -3.06 -2.99
CA ALA A 148 25.40 -2.23 -4.21
C ALA A 148 24.25 -2.68 -5.12
N ALA A 149 23.60 -1.70 -5.75
CA ALA A 149 22.62 -1.84 -6.82
C ALA A 149 23.31 -1.98 -8.20
N ALA A 150 22.66 -2.66 -9.14
CA ALA A 150 22.72 -2.35 -10.58
C ALA A 150 21.60 -3.09 -11.33
N ALA A 151 20.81 -2.32 -12.08
CA ALA A 151 19.90 -2.79 -13.11
C ALA A 151 20.69 -3.18 -14.38
N THR A 152 20.18 -4.15 -15.15
CA THR A 152 20.04 -4.07 -16.63
C THR A 152 19.47 -5.37 -17.24
N ALA A 153 18.50 -5.17 -18.14
CA ALA A 153 18.28 -5.88 -19.41
C ALA A 153 17.67 -7.30 -19.44
N ASN A 154 16.40 -7.34 -19.86
CA ASN A 154 15.82 -8.39 -20.71
C ASN A 154 16.55 -8.40 -22.09
N PRO A 155 16.61 -9.53 -22.84
CA PRO A 155 15.46 -9.89 -23.68
C PRO A 155 15.23 -11.39 -23.95
N THR A 156 13.95 -11.72 -24.20
CA THR A 156 13.35 -12.75 -25.08
C THR A 156 14.20 -13.94 -25.58
N SER A 157 13.73 -15.15 -25.26
CA SER A 157 13.93 -16.36 -26.07
C SER A 157 12.58 -17.08 -26.21
N MET A 158 12.11 -17.11 -27.45
CA MET A 158 11.15 -18.09 -27.97
C MET A 158 11.90 -19.40 -28.20
N ASP A 159 11.33 -20.52 -27.78
CA ASP A 159 11.47 -21.82 -28.48
C ASP A 159 10.47 -22.83 -27.88
N LEU A 160 9.55 -23.30 -28.72
CA LEU A 160 8.79 -24.54 -28.52
C LEU A 160 8.60 -25.18 -29.90
N ASP A 161 9.29 -26.30 -30.10
CA ASP A 161 8.97 -27.34 -31.10
C ASP A 161 7.64 -28.05 -30.77
#